data_AF-A0A1B3LQS3-F1
#
_entry.id   AF-A0A1B3LQS3-F1
#
_cell.length_a   1.000
_cell.length_b   1.000
_cell.length_c   1.000
_cell.angle_alpha   90.00
_cell.angle_beta   90.00
_cell.angle_gamma   90.00
#
_symmetry.space_group_name_H-M   'P 1'
#
loop_
_entity.id
_entity.type
_entity.pdbx_description
1 polymer ?
#
loop_
_entity_poly.entity_id
_entity_poly.type
_entity_poly.pdbx_seq_one_letter_code
_entity_poly.pdbx_strand_id
1 'polypeptide(L)'
;MHVCTMFQVQTRAPLAIQSRGVRDQAAVARVAAQARIGADIASAFTMSIPADSFLSALQVFAAHERMDPLMLLCKLTEECGELAEAVLVERGFKPHKTLEPEAAIAEAADVLLCMLLVLSRLYPGLTPEQLAARLSQQADDKLARYVARQPALRA
;
A
#
# COMPACT_ATOMS: atom_id res chain seq x y z
N MET A 1 41.25 11.14 13.35
CA MET A 1 40.79 12.41 13.94
C MET A 1 39.83 12.09 15.07
N HIS A 2 40.24 12.38 16.31
CA HIS A 2 39.35 12.58 17.46
C HIS A 2 38.55 13.87 17.26
N VAL A 3 37.27 13.91 17.68
CA VAL A 3 36.64 14.79 18.72
C VAL A 3 35.26 14.16 19.04
N CYS A 4 34.98 13.62 20.25
CA CYS A 4 34.30 14.24 21.42
C CYS A 4 33.12 15.18 21.05
N THR A 5 31.92 15.14 21.67
CA THR A 5 31.57 15.27 23.10
C THR A 5 30.07 14.89 23.24
N MET A 6 29.62 13.90 24.04
CA MET A 6 29.24 13.96 25.46
C MET A 6 28.42 15.20 25.90
N PHE A 7 27.13 14.99 26.23
CA PHE A 7 26.46 15.72 27.31
C PHE A 7 25.45 14.79 28.01
N GLN A 8 25.82 14.35 29.22
CA GLN A 8 24.90 13.83 30.23
C GLN A 8 24.38 15.01 31.06
N VAL A 9 23.11 14.97 31.47
CA VAL A 9 22.65 15.68 32.68
C VAL A 9 21.76 14.73 33.49
N GLN A 10 22.16 14.54 34.75
CA GLN A 10 21.49 13.73 35.78
C GLN A 10 20.30 14.44 36.44
N THR A 11 19.22 13.68 36.62
CA THR A 11 18.25 13.58 37.73
C THR A 11 17.91 14.78 38.64
N ARG A 12 16.60 15.05 38.80
CA ARG A 12 15.96 15.40 40.08
C ARG A 12 14.55 14.77 40.17
N ALA A 13 14.25 14.15 41.30
CA ALA A 13 12.90 13.75 41.74
C ALA A 13 12.34 14.77 42.77
N PRO A 14 11.17 14.54 43.40
CA PRO A 14 9.83 14.87 42.94
C PRO A 14 9.22 16.05 43.74
N LEU A 15 8.23 16.75 43.19
CA LEU A 15 7.35 17.66 43.95
C LEU A 15 5.93 17.09 43.92
N ALA A 16 5.47 16.64 45.08
CA ALA A 16 4.08 16.31 45.34
C ALA A 16 3.29 17.61 45.54
N ILE A 17 2.20 17.80 44.79
CA ILE A 17 1.09 18.68 45.18
C ILE A 17 -0.23 17.92 44.98
N GLN A 18 -1.00 17.94 46.06
CA GLN A 18 -2.24 17.22 46.30
C GLN A 18 -3.44 17.75 45.47
N SER A 19 -4.40 16.83 45.32
CA SER A 19 -5.86 17.02 45.29
C SER A 19 -6.51 17.93 44.21
N ARG A 20 -6.86 17.32 43.07
CA ARG A 20 -7.99 17.77 42.20
C ARG A 20 -8.83 16.59 41.68
N GLY A 21 -9.33 15.77 42.61
CA GLY A 21 -10.00 14.49 42.33
C GLY A 21 -11.40 14.49 41.69
N VAL A 22 -11.81 15.50 40.92
CA VAL A 22 -13.14 15.46 40.24
C VAL A 22 -13.13 16.05 38.83
N ARG A 23 -12.24 17.00 38.49
CA ARG A 23 -12.14 17.57 37.13
C ARG A 23 -11.34 16.71 36.15
N ASP A 24 -10.61 15.72 36.65
CA ASP A 24 -9.74 14.87 35.85
C ASP A 24 -10.49 13.75 35.12
N GLN A 25 -11.59 13.24 35.68
CA GLN A 25 -12.27 12.09 35.07
C GLN A 25 -12.93 12.42 33.73
N ALA A 26 -13.46 13.63 33.56
CA ALA A 26 -14.02 14.06 32.28
C ALA A 26 -12.92 14.35 31.23
N ALA A 27 -11.76 14.85 31.65
CA ALA A 27 -10.62 15.08 30.76
C ALA A 27 -9.97 13.74 30.36
N VAL A 28 -9.76 12.83 31.31
CA VAL A 28 -9.28 11.46 31.09
C VAL A 28 -10.26 10.67 30.24
N ALA A 29 -11.58 10.81 30.45
CA ALA A 29 -12.59 10.16 29.59
C ALA A 29 -12.59 10.73 28.17
N ARG A 30 -12.37 12.03 27.98
CA ARG A 30 -12.22 12.63 26.64
C ARG A 30 -10.95 12.18 25.96
N VAL A 31 -9.81 12.17 26.66
CA VAL A 31 -8.53 11.67 26.14
C VAL A 31 -8.63 10.17 25.80
N ALA A 32 -9.29 9.37 26.65
CA ALA A 32 -9.53 7.96 26.39
C ALA A 32 -10.52 7.73 25.23
N ALA A 33 -11.56 8.55 25.11
CA ALA A 33 -12.50 8.49 23.98
C ALA A 33 -11.83 8.92 22.68
N GLN A 34 -10.98 9.94 22.71
CA GLN A 34 -10.24 10.44 21.55
C GLN A 34 -9.12 9.47 21.15
N ALA A 35 -8.48 8.80 22.11
CA ALA A 35 -7.57 7.70 21.85
C ALA A 35 -8.29 6.45 21.31
N ARG A 36 -9.52 6.16 21.75
CA ARG A 36 -10.36 5.09 21.18
C ARG A 36 -10.81 5.41 19.76
N ILE A 37 -11.23 6.65 19.49
CA ILE A 37 -11.57 7.09 18.12
C ILE A 37 -10.32 7.03 17.22
N GLY A 38 -9.16 7.45 17.72
CA GLY A 38 -7.89 7.31 16.99
C GLY A 38 -7.48 5.84 16.74
N ALA A 39 -7.73 4.95 17.71
CA ALA A 39 -7.51 3.51 17.57
C ALA A 39 -8.52 2.84 16.64
N ASP A 40 -9.79 3.27 16.66
CA ASP A 40 -10.86 2.79 15.78
C ASP A 40 -10.60 3.23 14.33
N ILE A 41 -10.15 4.46 14.09
CA ILE A 41 -9.73 4.93 12.77
C ILE A 41 -8.48 4.16 12.29
N ALA A 42 -7.50 3.92 13.18
CA ALA A 42 -6.33 3.12 12.84
C ALA A 42 -6.69 1.66 12.52
N SER A 43 -7.68 1.07 13.20
CA SER A 43 -8.19 -0.28 12.91
C SER A 43 -9.11 -0.33 11.68
N ALA A 44 -9.79 0.77 11.35
CA ALA A 44 -10.64 0.85 10.15
C ALA A 44 -9.82 0.83 8.85
N PHE A 45 -8.51 1.11 8.92
CA PHE A 45 -7.59 1.06 7.78
C PHE A 45 -6.70 -0.19 7.75
N THR A 46 -6.90 -1.18 8.62
CA THR A 46 -6.27 -2.50 8.44
C THR A 46 -7.00 -3.32 7.38
N MET A 47 -7.03 -2.80 6.14
CA MET A 47 -7.30 -3.63 4.97
C MET A 47 -6.00 -4.32 4.58
N SER A 48 -5.92 -5.62 4.82
CA SER A 48 -4.89 -6.47 4.25
C SER A 48 -5.35 -6.94 2.86
N ILE A 49 -4.45 -6.90 1.89
CA ILE A 49 -4.66 -7.41 0.54
C ILE A 49 -4.48 -8.93 0.61
N PRO A 50 -5.54 -9.75 0.45
CA PRO A 50 -5.42 -11.21 0.57
C PRO A 50 -4.47 -11.78 -0.49
N ALA A 51 -3.65 -12.78 -0.12
CA ALA A 51 -2.81 -13.48 -1.08
C ALA A 51 -3.64 -14.14 -2.20
N ASP A 52 -4.84 -14.60 -1.87
CA ASP A 52 -5.78 -15.21 -2.83
C ASP A 52 -6.17 -14.26 -3.97
N SER A 53 -6.05 -12.94 -3.77
CA SER A 53 -6.31 -11.94 -4.82
C SER A 53 -5.39 -12.07 -6.04
N PHE A 54 -4.23 -12.72 -5.90
CA PHE A 54 -3.27 -12.92 -7.01
C PHE A 54 -3.13 -14.38 -7.42
N LEU A 55 -3.53 -15.31 -6.55
CA LEU A 55 -3.15 -16.72 -6.63
C LEU A 55 -3.65 -17.39 -7.91
N SER A 56 -4.93 -17.23 -8.24
CA SER A 56 -5.52 -17.90 -9.41
C SER A 56 -4.83 -17.49 -10.72
N ALA A 57 -4.51 -16.20 -10.89
CA ALA A 57 -3.80 -15.72 -12.06
C ALA A 57 -2.38 -16.31 -12.13
N LEU A 58 -1.64 -16.29 -11.02
CA LEU A 58 -0.29 -16.85 -10.95
C LEU A 58 -0.24 -18.36 -11.23
N GLN A 59 -1.26 -19.10 -10.80
CA GLN A 59 -1.39 -20.54 -11.11
C GLN A 59 -1.59 -20.78 -12.61
N VAL A 60 -2.45 -19.99 -13.25
CA VAL A 60 -2.65 -20.05 -14.71
C VAL A 60 -1.35 -19.69 -15.45
N PHE A 61 -0.65 -18.64 -15.03
CA PHE A 61 0.59 -18.22 -15.68
C PHE A 61 1.71 -19.26 -15.54
N ALA A 62 1.87 -19.84 -14.35
CA ALA A 62 2.83 -20.94 -14.16
C ALA A 62 2.54 -22.12 -15.09
N ALA A 63 1.26 -22.45 -15.28
CA ALA A 63 0.84 -23.55 -16.14
C ALA A 63 1.06 -23.28 -17.63
N HIS A 64 0.85 -22.05 -18.11
CA HIS A 64 0.70 -21.79 -19.55
C HIS A 64 1.73 -20.80 -20.15
N GLU A 65 2.21 -19.83 -19.39
CA GLU A 65 3.08 -18.77 -19.93
C GLU A 65 4.52 -19.27 -20.13
N ARG A 66 5.10 -18.99 -21.29
CA ARG A 66 6.47 -19.41 -21.67
C ARG A 66 7.33 -18.28 -22.23
N MET A 67 6.76 -17.10 -22.44
CA MET A 67 7.44 -15.93 -22.97
C MET A 67 8.65 -15.56 -22.11
N ASP A 68 9.66 -15.02 -22.79
CA ASP A 68 10.87 -14.48 -22.17
C ASP A 68 10.51 -13.28 -21.27
N PRO A 69 11.11 -13.15 -20.07
CA PRO A 69 10.82 -12.02 -19.18
C PRO A 69 11.01 -10.64 -19.81
N LEU A 70 11.98 -10.46 -20.73
CA LEU A 70 12.19 -9.18 -21.40
C LEU A 70 11.06 -8.86 -22.39
N MET A 71 10.52 -9.87 -23.06
CA MET A 71 9.35 -9.71 -23.92
C MET A 71 8.10 -9.38 -23.11
N LEU A 72 7.94 -9.96 -21.91
CA LEU A 72 6.86 -9.60 -21.00
C LEU A 72 7.00 -8.17 -20.46
N LEU A 73 8.22 -7.65 -20.31
CA LEU A 73 8.41 -6.22 -20.00
C LEU A 73 7.93 -5.33 -21.14
N CYS A 74 8.19 -5.70 -22.40
CA CYS A 74 7.63 -4.97 -23.55
C CYS A 74 6.10 -5.00 -23.52
N LYS A 75 5.50 -6.16 -23.21
CA LYS A 75 4.05 -6.29 -23.07
C LYS A 75 3.50 -5.40 -21.94
N LEU A 76 4.13 -5.40 -20.77
CA LEU A 76 3.78 -4.49 -19.68
C LEU A 76 3.83 -3.02 -20.10
N THR A 77 4.81 -2.61 -20.92
CA THR A 77 4.87 -1.23 -21.43
C THR A 77 3.78 -0.90 -22.44
N GLU A 78 3.35 -1.89 -23.23
CA GLU A 78 2.21 -1.78 -24.14
C GLU A 78 0.93 -1.53 -23.33
N GLU A 79 0.61 -2.37 -22.35
CA GLU A 79 -0.59 -2.21 -21.49
C GLU A 79 -0.59 -0.87 -20.74
N CYS A 80 0.57 -0.42 -20.26
CA CYS A 80 0.69 0.90 -19.63
C CYS A 80 0.33 2.04 -20.61
N GLY A 81 0.67 1.88 -21.89
CA GLY A 81 0.35 2.82 -22.95
C GLY A 81 -1.15 2.85 -23.27
N GLU A 82 -1.78 1.67 -23.31
CA GLU A 82 -3.23 1.52 -23.54
C GLU A 82 -4.02 2.12 -22.37
N LEU A 83 -3.60 1.85 -21.12
CA LEU A 83 -4.17 2.51 -19.95
C LEU A 83 -4.05 4.04 -20.01
N ALA A 84 -2.86 4.55 -20.38
CA ALA A 84 -2.66 5.99 -20.50
C ALA A 84 -3.56 6.59 -21.59
N GLU A 85 -3.74 5.90 -22.72
CA GLU A 85 -4.66 6.32 -23.76
C GLU A 85 -6.11 6.35 -23.26
N ALA A 86 -6.56 5.29 -22.59
CA ALA A 86 -7.91 5.20 -22.05
C ALA A 86 -8.22 6.35 -21.09
N VAL A 87 -7.27 6.68 -20.20
CA VAL A 87 -7.38 7.83 -19.30
C VAL A 87 -7.44 9.15 -20.07
N LEU A 88 -6.63 9.33 -21.12
CA LEU A 88 -6.65 10.56 -21.93
C LEU A 88 -7.97 10.74 -22.69
N VAL A 89 -8.54 9.65 -23.20
CA VAL A 89 -9.88 9.66 -23.84
C VAL A 89 -10.95 10.04 -22.82
N GLU A 90 -11.00 9.36 -21.67
CA GLU A 90 -11.96 9.61 -20.58
C GLU A 90 -11.91 11.08 -20.10
N ARG A 91 -10.72 11.68 -20.09
CA ARG A 91 -10.51 13.08 -19.69
C ARG A 91 -10.75 14.10 -20.80
N GLY A 92 -11.15 13.66 -22.00
CA GLY A 92 -11.48 14.54 -23.13
C GLY A 92 -10.26 15.10 -23.88
N PHE A 93 -9.05 14.60 -23.64
CA PHE A 93 -7.83 15.04 -24.34
C PHE A 93 -7.69 14.43 -25.74
N LYS A 94 -8.44 13.38 -26.07
CA LYS A 94 -8.47 12.72 -27.38
C LYS A 94 -9.89 12.70 -27.97
N PRO A 95 -10.47 13.86 -28.32
CA PRO A 95 -11.90 13.97 -28.69
C PRO A 95 -12.28 13.26 -30.00
N HIS A 96 -11.31 12.86 -30.81
CA HIS A 96 -11.51 12.12 -32.06
C HIS A 96 -11.57 10.60 -31.86
N LYS A 97 -11.29 10.11 -30.64
CA LYS A 97 -11.25 8.68 -30.32
C LYS A 97 -12.37 8.36 -29.33
N THR A 98 -13.06 7.26 -29.58
CA THR A 98 -14.10 6.71 -28.70
C THR A 98 -13.66 5.31 -28.27
N LEU A 99 -13.78 5.03 -26.99
CA LEU A 99 -13.49 3.73 -26.40
C LEU A 99 -14.75 3.18 -25.74
N GLU A 100 -14.74 1.88 -25.45
CA GLU A 100 -15.82 1.25 -24.69
C GLU A 100 -15.93 1.84 -23.28
N PRO A 101 -17.12 1.79 -22.65
CA PRO A 101 -17.28 2.19 -21.26
C PRO A 101 -16.29 1.43 -20.36
N GLU A 102 -15.77 2.12 -19.34
CA GLU A 102 -14.83 1.55 -18.37
C GLU A 102 -13.51 1.04 -18.97
N ALA A 103 -13.15 1.46 -20.19
CA ALA A 103 -11.88 1.07 -20.83
C ALA A 103 -10.67 1.27 -19.89
N ALA A 104 -10.61 2.38 -19.16
CA ALA A 104 -9.50 2.62 -18.22
C ALA A 104 -9.41 1.58 -17.09
N ILE A 105 -10.54 0.98 -16.67
CA ILE A 105 -10.55 -0.11 -15.68
C ILE A 105 -10.07 -1.40 -16.32
N ALA A 106 -10.52 -1.70 -17.54
CA ALA A 106 -10.08 -2.87 -18.31
C ALA A 106 -8.55 -2.84 -18.52
N GLU A 107 -8.02 -1.72 -19.04
CA GLU A 107 -6.58 -1.58 -19.28
C GLU A 107 -5.77 -1.62 -17.96
N ALA A 108 -6.33 -1.11 -16.86
CA ALA A 108 -5.69 -1.23 -15.56
C ALA A 108 -5.60 -2.68 -15.07
N ALA A 109 -6.61 -3.51 -15.38
CA ALA A 109 -6.58 -4.93 -15.11
C ALA A 109 -5.50 -5.63 -15.95
N ASP A 110 -5.36 -5.27 -17.23
CA ASP A 110 -4.33 -5.83 -18.10
C ASP A 110 -2.90 -5.47 -17.64
N VAL A 111 -2.68 -4.24 -17.18
CA VAL A 111 -1.42 -3.84 -16.52
C VAL A 111 -1.13 -4.70 -15.29
N LEU A 112 -2.13 -4.93 -14.43
CA LEU A 112 -1.96 -5.75 -13.23
C LEU A 112 -1.63 -7.21 -13.58
N LEU A 113 -2.33 -7.80 -14.55
CA LEU A 113 -2.08 -9.16 -15.01
C LEU A 113 -0.70 -9.29 -15.67
N CYS A 114 -0.29 -8.33 -16.51
CA CYS A 114 1.04 -8.29 -17.10
C CYS A 114 2.15 -8.17 -16.05
N MET A 115 1.93 -7.40 -14.98
CA MET A 115 2.87 -7.35 -13.86
C MET A 115 3.01 -8.73 -13.18
N LEU A 116 1.91 -9.42 -12.93
CA LEU A 116 1.92 -10.78 -12.36
C LEU A 116 2.61 -11.79 -13.29
N LEU A 117 2.40 -11.70 -14.61
CA LEU A 117 3.10 -12.49 -15.62
C LEU A 117 4.61 -12.29 -15.53
N VAL A 118 5.08 -11.04 -15.55
CA VAL A 118 6.51 -10.69 -15.41
C VAL A 118 7.10 -11.29 -14.13
N LEU A 119 6.42 -11.10 -12.99
CA LEU A 119 6.90 -11.63 -11.70
C LEU A 119 6.99 -13.15 -11.69
N SER A 120 5.99 -13.85 -12.26
CA SER A 120 5.99 -15.32 -12.33
C SER A 120 7.19 -15.87 -13.12
N ARG A 121 7.66 -15.13 -14.14
CA ARG A 121 8.78 -15.52 -14.98
C ARG A 121 10.13 -15.07 -14.44
N LEU A 122 10.18 -13.94 -13.74
CA LEU A 122 11.39 -13.39 -13.11
C LEU A 122 11.85 -14.23 -11.90
N TYR A 123 10.91 -14.89 -11.21
CA TYR A 123 11.18 -15.69 -10.02
C TYR A 123 10.80 -17.17 -10.20
N PRO A 124 11.46 -17.92 -11.11
CA PRO A 124 11.07 -19.30 -11.43
C PRO A 124 11.26 -20.29 -10.27
N GLY A 125 12.00 -19.92 -9.23
CA GLY A 125 12.20 -20.74 -8.02
C GLY A 125 11.10 -20.59 -6.97
N LEU A 126 10.11 -19.73 -7.18
CA LEU A 126 8.98 -19.53 -6.27
C LEU A 126 7.73 -20.22 -6.81
N THR A 127 6.98 -20.89 -5.94
CA THR A 127 5.64 -21.36 -6.32
C THR A 127 4.65 -20.19 -6.42
N PRO A 128 3.52 -20.34 -7.14
CA PRO A 128 2.47 -19.33 -7.18
C PRO A 128 2.03 -18.86 -5.79
N GLU A 129 1.87 -19.77 -4.85
CA GLU A 129 1.46 -19.49 -3.46
C GLU A 129 2.50 -18.63 -2.73
N GLN A 130 3.78 -18.98 -2.88
CA GLN A 130 4.88 -18.22 -2.28
C GLN A 130 4.98 -16.81 -2.87
N LEU A 131 4.80 -16.68 -4.20
CA LEU A 131 4.85 -15.39 -4.87
C LEU A 131 3.65 -14.52 -4.49
N ALA A 132 2.43 -15.10 -4.44
CA ALA A 132 1.22 -14.41 -4.02
C ALA A 132 1.33 -13.89 -2.57
N ALA A 133 1.77 -14.74 -1.63
CA ALA A 133 1.96 -14.35 -0.23
C ALA A 133 3.00 -13.22 -0.09
N ARG A 134 4.12 -13.30 -0.82
CA ARG A 134 5.14 -12.25 -0.82
C ARG A 134 4.62 -10.94 -1.40
N LEU A 135 3.88 -11.00 -2.50
CA LEU A 135 3.33 -9.81 -3.15
C LEU A 135 2.29 -9.13 -2.26
N SER A 136 1.37 -9.90 -1.67
CA SER A 136 0.39 -9.44 -0.68
C SER A 136 1.08 -8.72 0.48
N GLN A 137 2.07 -9.35 1.12
CA GLN A 137 2.80 -8.72 2.23
C GLN A 137 3.50 -7.42 1.80
N GLN A 138 4.16 -7.40 0.63
CA GLN A 138 4.82 -6.20 0.12
C GLN A 138 3.83 -5.08 -0.20
N ALA A 139 2.63 -5.42 -0.69
CA ALA A 139 1.58 -4.47 -0.98
C ALA A 139 1.03 -3.85 0.31
N ASP A 140 0.76 -4.67 1.34
CA ASP A 140 0.34 -4.22 2.67
C ASP A 140 1.39 -3.29 3.31
N ASP A 141 2.66 -3.67 3.27
CA ASP A 141 3.76 -2.85 3.80
C ASP A 141 3.86 -1.49 3.08
N LYS A 142 3.64 -1.48 1.75
CA LYS A 142 3.65 -0.24 0.94
C LYS A 142 2.44 0.62 1.27
N LEU A 143 1.25 0.03 1.43
CA LEU A 143 0.03 0.73 1.79
C LEU A 143 0.15 1.36 3.18
N ALA A 144 0.63 0.61 4.18
CA ALA A 144 0.88 1.13 5.53
C ALA A 144 1.84 2.33 5.52
N ARG A 145 2.93 2.25 4.74
CA ARG A 145 3.86 3.37 4.55
C ARG A 145 3.21 4.57 3.87
N TYR A 146 2.35 4.35 2.89
CA TYR A 146 1.63 5.42 2.20
C TYR A 146 0.70 6.15 3.16
N VAL A 147 -0.09 5.41 3.95
CA VAL A 147 -1.01 5.94 4.97
C VAL A 147 -0.26 6.77 6.02
N ALA A 148 0.85 6.25 6.56
CA ALA A 148 1.64 6.94 7.59
C ALA A 148 2.25 8.29 7.14
N ARG A 149 2.38 8.49 5.82
CA ARG A 149 2.92 9.71 5.20
C ARG A 149 1.84 10.76 4.91
N GLN A 150 0.55 10.44 5.04
CA GLN A 150 -0.51 11.39 4.73
C GLN A 150 -0.61 12.47 5.81
N PRO A 151 -0.52 13.77 5.46
CA PRO A 151 -0.60 14.86 6.43
C PRO A 151 -1.95 14.94 7.16
N ALA A 152 -3.03 14.52 6.50
CA ALA A 152 -4.41 14.69 6.98
C ALA A 152 -4.89 13.61 7.97
N LEU A 153 -4.15 12.51 8.15
CA LEU A 153 -4.52 11.42 9.06
C LEU A 153 -3.90 11.57 10.47
N ARG A 154 -3.29 12.71 10.78
CA ARG A 154 -2.63 13.01 12.06
C ARG A 154 -3.38 14.03 12.93
N ALA A 155 -4.66 14.30 12.64
CA ALA A 155 -5.50 15.25 13.39
C ALA A 155 -6.39 14.54 14.40
#